data_AF-A0A8D0GFJ7-F1
#
_entry.id   AF-A0A8D0GFJ7-F1
#
_cell.length_a   1.000
_cell.length_b   1.000
_cell.length_c   1.000
_cell.angle_alpha   90.00
_cell.angle_beta   90.00
_cell.angle_gamma   90.00
#
_symmetry.space_group_name_H-M   'P 1'
#
loop_
_entity.id
_entity.type
_entity.pdbx_description
1 polymer ?
#
loop_
_entity_poly.entity_id
_entity_poly.type
_entity_poly.pdbx_seq_one_letter_code
_entity_poly.pdbx_strand_id
1 'polypeptide(L)'
;LAALTAYSLPAASLWGPYKDIWQTVVNAIWKRQPEAIHLLDQVLKKHKPDFISLFRNPPKNVQQHEKIKKASTEGVAIQGQQGTRLLPEQLIREAFILSDLFDIGELAAVELLLAGEHQQPHFPGLTRGLVAVLLYWDGKRCIANSLRTLIQSRRGKTWTLELSTELVTMTTRFTDELMEQGLTHKILTLVSHIDVNNEFDKLQRERGLGSEKHRKEVSDLIKECRQSLAESLFVWTCQSPLSKDDTLILITYLEKVTVEADGSLDSVNLALLMALLYCFDVSFLEQGTEDREDLMHHLPLLTERHYIASIHTRLQESHPWKLPGLQATVRLAWALALRGISQLSDVTGKLNQSKITTAKGENRHDANHPLTTLGSYLCMLQDCIGALCSPETCINDHQGWLKGG
;
A
#
# COMPACT_ATOMS: atom_id res chain seq x y z
N LEU A 1 37.18 -5.34 -3.79
CA LEU A 1 37.00 -5.29 -5.26
C LEU A 1 35.99 -4.20 -5.60
N ALA A 2 36.40 -2.97 -5.31
CA ALA A 2 35.68 -1.75 -5.60
C ALA A 2 36.13 -1.25 -6.98
N ALA A 3 35.20 -0.88 -7.85
CA ALA A 3 35.37 0.19 -8.83
C ALA A 3 34.11 0.27 -9.73
N LEU A 4 33.33 1.34 -9.50
CA LEU A 4 32.80 2.30 -10.48
C LEU A 4 31.35 2.68 -10.17
N THR A 5 31.25 3.64 -9.26
CA THR A 5 30.23 4.68 -9.23
C THR A 5 30.17 5.39 -10.59
N ALA A 6 29.29 4.94 -11.46
CA ALA A 6 28.78 5.75 -12.55
C ALA A 6 27.47 6.38 -12.07
N TYR A 7 27.39 7.71 -12.09
CA TYR A 7 26.16 8.48 -11.90
C TYR A 7 25.09 7.93 -12.84
N SER A 8 24.15 7.14 -12.30
CA SER A 8 23.04 6.61 -13.08
C SER A 8 21.89 7.59 -13.06
N LEU A 9 21.50 8.07 -14.25
CA LEU A 9 20.11 8.44 -14.56
C LEU A 9 19.15 7.38 -14.00
N PRO A 10 17.87 7.72 -13.71
CA PRO A 10 16.90 6.76 -13.16
C PRO A 10 16.97 5.46 -13.95
N ALA A 11 17.21 4.36 -13.25
CA ALA A 11 17.55 3.08 -13.86
C ALA A 11 16.48 2.71 -14.90
N ALA A 12 16.90 2.56 -16.16
CA ALA A 12 16.02 2.05 -17.21
C ALA A 12 15.62 0.57 -16.93
N SER A 13 16.35 -0.11 -16.05
CA SER A 13 16.12 -1.51 -15.70
C SER A 13 14.96 -1.68 -14.70
N LEU A 14 13.94 -2.41 -15.15
CA LEU A 14 12.68 -2.65 -14.43
C LEU A 14 12.68 -3.87 -13.48
N TRP A 15 13.76 -4.66 -13.45
CA TRP A 15 13.77 -5.93 -12.71
C TRP A 15 14.99 -6.11 -11.81
N GLY A 16 16.21 -6.05 -12.36
CA GLY A 16 17.44 -6.31 -11.61
C GLY A 16 17.56 -5.44 -10.34
N PRO A 17 17.49 -4.10 -10.46
CA PRO A 17 17.55 -3.21 -9.30
C PRO A 17 16.44 -3.49 -8.27
N TYR A 18 15.23 -3.82 -8.72
CA TYR A 18 14.10 -4.09 -7.82
C TYR A 18 14.28 -5.40 -7.06
N LYS A 19 14.84 -6.41 -7.71
CA LYS A 19 15.22 -7.68 -7.08
C LYS A 19 16.33 -7.48 -6.04
N ASP A 20 17.31 -6.63 -6.33
CA ASP A 20 18.39 -6.29 -5.39
C ASP A 20 17.87 -5.52 -4.17
N ILE A 21 16.92 -4.58 -4.37
CA ILE A 21 16.21 -3.91 -3.28
C ILE A 21 15.54 -4.95 -2.38
N TRP A 22 14.75 -5.85 -2.97
CA TRP A 22 14.03 -6.87 -2.22
C TRP A 22 14.97 -7.77 -1.41
N GLN A 23 16.07 -8.23 -2.00
CA GLN A 23 17.05 -9.04 -1.28
C GLN A 23 17.72 -8.28 -0.13
N THR A 24 18.03 -7.00 -0.34
CA THR A 24 18.62 -6.15 0.71
C THR A 24 17.64 -5.97 1.88
N VAL A 25 16.36 -5.72 1.59
CA VAL A 25 15.29 -5.61 2.59
C VAL A 25 15.14 -6.92 3.38
N VAL A 26 15.09 -8.06 2.69
CA VAL A 26 15.00 -9.39 3.33
C VAL A 26 16.21 -9.67 4.22
N ASN A 27 17.41 -9.37 3.75
CA ASN A 27 18.63 -9.61 4.51
C ASN A 27 18.71 -8.74 5.78
N ALA A 28 18.30 -7.47 5.68
CA ALA A 28 18.32 -6.54 6.81
C ALA A 28 17.22 -6.84 7.84
N ILE A 29 15.98 -7.08 7.39
CA ILE A 29 14.82 -7.20 8.29
C ILE A 29 14.59 -8.64 8.74
N TRP A 30 14.52 -9.59 7.81
CA TRP A 30 14.16 -10.98 8.13
C TRP A 30 15.36 -11.82 8.53
N LYS A 31 16.51 -11.66 7.85
CA LYS A 31 17.75 -12.39 8.22
C LYS A 31 18.59 -11.66 9.27
N ARG A 32 18.24 -10.42 9.63
CA ARG A 32 18.90 -9.60 10.66
C ARG A 32 20.42 -9.48 10.47
N GLN A 33 20.88 -9.36 9.22
CA GLN A 33 22.30 -9.23 8.90
C GLN A 33 22.79 -7.79 9.16
N PRO A 34 23.76 -7.57 10.07
CA PRO A 34 24.22 -6.22 10.42
C PRO A 34 24.78 -5.44 9.23
N GLU A 35 25.52 -6.11 8.35
CA GLU A 35 26.15 -5.51 7.17
C GLU A 35 25.11 -5.02 6.15
N ALA A 36 23.92 -5.64 6.14
CA ALA A 36 22.83 -5.29 5.25
C ALA A 36 22.13 -3.98 5.66
N ILE A 37 22.29 -3.50 6.90
CA ILE A 37 21.65 -2.25 7.37
C ILE A 37 22.24 -1.04 6.64
N HIS A 38 23.56 -0.97 6.54
CA HIS A 38 24.23 0.12 5.82
C HIS A 38 23.90 0.08 4.32
N LEU A 39 23.87 -1.11 3.74
CA LEU A 39 23.48 -1.30 2.34
C LEU A 39 22.03 -0.88 2.11
N LEU A 40 21.13 -1.20 3.03
CA LEU A 40 19.73 -0.81 2.96
C LEU A 40 19.58 0.71 2.94
N ASP A 41 20.27 1.44 3.82
CA ASP A 41 20.21 2.92 3.81
C ASP A 41 20.61 3.51 2.45
N GLN A 42 21.70 3.02 1.86
CA GLN A 42 22.16 3.47 0.54
C GLN A 42 21.14 3.15 -0.56
N VAL A 43 20.59 1.94 -0.53
CA VAL A 43 19.60 1.46 -1.51
C VAL A 43 18.29 2.26 -1.40
N LEU A 44 17.79 2.51 -0.18
CA LEU A 44 16.58 3.30 0.04
C LEU A 44 16.76 4.75 -0.40
N LYS A 45 17.92 5.37 -0.12
CA LYS A 45 18.23 6.73 -0.61
C LYS A 45 18.26 6.80 -2.14
N LYS A 46 18.91 5.83 -2.79
CA LYS A 46 19.03 5.76 -4.25
C LYS A 46 17.68 5.53 -4.93
N HIS A 47 16.87 4.62 -4.40
CA HIS A 47 15.62 4.15 -5.00
C HIS A 47 14.36 4.78 -4.40
N LYS A 48 14.50 5.80 -3.55
CA LYS A 48 13.35 6.57 -3.02
C LYS A 48 12.38 7.04 -4.10
N PRO A 49 12.82 7.54 -5.29
CA PRO A 49 11.90 7.92 -6.35
C PRO A 49 11.04 6.77 -6.88
N ASP A 50 11.56 5.54 -6.89
CA ASP A 50 10.81 4.34 -7.31
C ASP A 50 9.66 4.04 -6.34
N PHE A 51 9.90 4.18 -5.03
CA PHE A 51 8.87 4.02 -4.00
C PHE A 51 7.86 5.18 -3.99
N ILE A 52 8.31 6.43 -4.21
CA ILE A 52 7.40 7.57 -4.31
C ILE A 52 6.50 7.42 -5.52
N SER A 53 7.06 7.10 -6.69
CA SER A 53 6.28 7.03 -7.93
C SER A 53 5.43 5.76 -8.04
N LEU A 54 5.78 4.71 -7.29
CA LEU A 54 5.13 3.41 -7.13
C LEU A 54 4.54 2.83 -8.41
N PHE A 55 5.19 1.81 -8.96
CA PHE A 55 4.82 1.13 -10.20
C PHE A 55 4.83 2.01 -11.47
N ARG A 56 5.21 3.28 -11.38
CA ARG A 56 5.40 4.13 -12.55
C ARG A 56 6.47 3.56 -13.47
N ASN A 57 6.12 3.42 -14.75
CA ASN A 57 7.03 2.96 -15.79
C ASN A 57 7.92 4.11 -16.29
N PRO A 58 9.19 3.84 -16.66
CA PRO A 58 10.01 4.78 -17.41
C PRO A 58 9.30 5.13 -18.72
N PRO A 59 9.05 6.42 -19.01
CA PRO A 59 8.25 6.81 -20.17
C PRO A 59 9.01 6.60 -21.48
N LYS A 60 8.27 6.46 -22.58
CA LYS A 60 8.82 6.47 -23.94
C LYS A 60 9.51 7.79 -24.26
N ASN A 61 10.56 7.73 -25.07
CA ASN A 61 11.34 8.89 -25.44
C ASN A 61 11.74 8.82 -26.92
N VAL A 62 11.38 9.84 -27.70
CA VAL A 62 11.69 9.96 -29.13
C VAL A 62 13.19 9.80 -29.43
N GLN A 63 14.07 10.30 -28.56
CA GLN A 63 15.51 10.13 -28.73
C GLN A 63 15.97 8.69 -28.48
N GLN A 64 15.33 7.98 -27.55
CA GLN A 64 15.61 6.56 -27.31
C GLN A 64 15.06 5.72 -28.46
N HIS A 65 13.86 6.02 -28.92
CA HIS A 65 13.21 5.41 -30.07
C HIS A 65 14.14 5.38 -31.29
N GLU A 66 14.67 6.53 -31.71
CA GLU A 66 15.56 6.63 -32.88
C GLU A 66 16.89 5.88 -32.66
N LYS A 67 17.44 5.90 -31.43
CA LYS A 67 18.66 5.15 -31.09
C LYS A 67 18.44 3.64 -31.16
N ILE A 68 17.33 3.13 -30.61
CA ILE A 68 17.02 1.70 -30.63
C ILE A 68 16.74 1.22 -32.06
N LYS A 69 16.11 2.06 -32.89
CA LYS A 69 15.86 1.76 -34.30
C LYS A 69 17.16 1.56 -35.11
N LYS A 70 18.23 2.28 -34.77
CA LYS A 70 19.56 2.18 -35.39
C LYS A 70 20.53 1.27 -34.64
N ALA A 71 20.06 0.55 -33.62
CA ALA A 71 20.91 -0.26 -32.75
C ALA A 71 21.59 -1.45 -33.46
N SER A 72 21.07 -1.88 -34.61
CA SER A 72 21.69 -2.92 -35.44
C SER A 72 22.96 -2.45 -36.15
N THR A 73 23.14 -1.14 -36.34
CA THR A 73 24.29 -0.56 -37.05
C THR A 73 25.18 0.31 -36.17
N GLU A 74 24.58 1.17 -35.33
CA GLU A 74 25.31 2.12 -34.48
C GLU A 74 25.60 1.57 -33.08
N GLY A 75 24.85 0.54 -32.66
CA GLY A 75 24.92 -0.03 -31.32
C GLY A 75 24.30 0.86 -30.26
N VAL A 76 24.00 0.28 -29.11
CA VAL A 76 23.37 0.97 -27.98
C VAL A 76 24.17 0.72 -26.71
N ALA A 77 24.36 1.76 -25.90
CA ALA A 77 24.94 1.64 -24.57
C ALA A 77 23.90 1.03 -23.62
N ILE A 78 24.22 -0.12 -23.04
CA ILE A 78 23.37 -0.83 -22.07
C ILE A 78 23.95 -0.61 -20.68
N GLN A 79 23.09 -0.40 -19.67
CA GLN A 79 23.54 -0.17 -18.32
C GLN A 79 24.39 -1.36 -17.80
N GLY A 80 25.58 -1.05 -17.26
CA GLY A 80 26.50 -2.05 -16.71
C GLY A 80 27.43 -2.73 -17.73
N GLN A 81 27.33 -2.41 -19.02
CA GLN A 81 28.28 -2.87 -20.05
C GLN A 81 29.21 -1.73 -20.48
N GLN A 82 30.49 -2.06 -20.71
CA GLN A 82 31.43 -1.10 -21.30
C GLN A 82 31.26 -1.07 -22.82
N GLY A 83 30.98 0.12 -23.37
CA GLY A 83 30.83 0.34 -24.81
C GLY A 83 29.40 0.15 -25.34
N THR A 84 29.25 0.29 -26.65
CA THR A 84 27.99 0.11 -27.38
C THR A 84 27.87 -1.32 -27.88
N ARG A 85 26.70 -1.96 -27.68
CA ARG A 85 26.40 -3.30 -28.17
C ARG A 85 25.49 -3.23 -29.39
N LEU A 86 25.85 -3.95 -30.45
CA LEU A 86 24.96 -4.15 -31.60
C LEU A 86 23.82 -5.09 -31.23
N LEU A 87 22.59 -4.70 -31.55
CA LEU A 87 21.38 -5.47 -31.24
C LEU A 87 20.86 -6.18 -32.50
N PRO A 88 20.53 -7.49 -32.43
CA PRO A 88 19.89 -8.19 -33.54
C PRO A 88 18.54 -7.55 -33.88
N GLU A 89 18.17 -7.51 -35.17
CA GLU A 89 16.89 -6.94 -35.61
C GLU A 89 15.68 -7.58 -34.92
N GLN A 90 15.74 -8.88 -34.64
CA GLN A 90 14.67 -9.58 -33.95
C GLN A 90 14.47 -9.04 -32.52
N LEU A 91 15.57 -8.76 -31.79
CA LEU A 91 15.52 -8.20 -30.45
C LEU A 91 14.96 -6.78 -30.49
N ILE A 92 15.35 -5.97 -31.48
CA ILE A 92 14.82 -4.62 -31.66
C ILE A 92 13.30 -4.65 -31.87
N ARG A 93 12.79 -5.55 -32.73
CA ARG A 93 11.34 -5.71 -32.96
C ARG A 93 10.60 -6.15 -31.69
N GLU A 94 11.14 -7.13 -30.96
CA GLU A 94 10.58 -7.56 -29.68
C GLU A 94 10.57 -6.44 -28.63
N ALA A 95 11.60 -5.57 -28.62
CA ALA A 95 11.67 -4.45 -27.70
C ALA A 95 10.59 -3.41 -27.96
N PHE A 96 10.27 -3.12 -29.24
CA PHE A 96 9.15 -2.25 -29.58
C PHE A 96 7.80 -2.84 -29.15
N ILE A 97 7.58 -4.15 -29.38
CA ILE A 97 6.36 -4.82 -28.92
C ILE A 97 6.22 -4.70 -27.40
N LEU A 98 7.30 -4.97 -26.64
CA LEU A 98 7.28 -4.89 -25.18
C LEU A 98 7.12 -3.45 -24.67
N SER A 99 7.72 -2.48 -25.37
CA SER A 99 7.57 -1.06 -25.12
C SER A 99 6.12 -0.61 -25.29
N ASP A 100 5.44 -1.06 -26.35
CA ASP A 100 4.03 -0.77 -26.59
C ASP A 100 3.10 -1.48 -25.61
N LEU A 101 3.39 -2.75 -25.29
CA LEU A 101 2.61 -3.57 -24.38
C LEU A 101 2.54 -3.00 -22.96
N PHE A 102 3.68 -2.58 -22.39
CA PHE A 102 3.75 -2.07 -21.02
C PHE A 102 3.83 -0.54 -20.92
N ASP A 103 3.78 0.17 -22.04
CA ASP A 103 4.06 1.61 -22.10
C ASP A 103 5.35 1.99 -21.35
N ILE A 104 6.44 1.30 -21.71
CA ILE A 104 7.79 1.51 -21.15
C ILE A 104 8.72 2.06 -22.22
N GLY A 105 9.73 2.84 -21.83
CA GLY A 105 10.76 3.30 -22.76
C GLY A 105 11.50 2.16 -23.46
N GLU A 106 11.88 2.37 -24.71
CA GLU A 106 12.45 1.32 -25.56
C GLU A 106 13.78 0.77 -25.02
N LEU A 107 14.57 1.61 -24.34
CA LEU A 107 15.79 1.15 -23.67
C LEU A 107 15.46 0.21 -22.50
N ALA A 108 14.43 0.52 -21.72
CA ALA A 108 13.96 -0.33 -20.63
C ALA A 108 13.45 -1.68 -21.15
N ALA A 109 12.74 -1.67 -22.29
CA ALA A 109 12.28 -2.88 -22.96
C ALA A 109 13.45 -3.75 -23.45
N VAL A 110 14.49 -3.15 -24.03
CA VAL A 110 15.72 -3.86 -24.43
C VAL A 110 16.39 -4.49 -23.21
N GLU A 111 16.61 -3.74 -22.13
CA GLU A 111 17.24 -4.26 -20.91
C GLU A 111 16.44 -5.40 -20.28
N LEU A 112 15.11 -5.30 -20.29
CA LEU A 112 14.22 -6.34 -19.79
C LEU A 112 14.27 -7.61 -20.66
N LEU A 113 14.33 -7.48 -21.98
CA LEU A 113 14.51 -8.62 -22.90
C LEU A 113 15.86 -9.30 -22.73
N LEU A 114 16.93 -8.52 -22.54
CA LEU A 114 18.26 -9.06 -22.27
C LEU A 114 18.32 -9.79 -20.93
N ALA A 115 17.63 -9.26 -19.90
CA ALA A 115 17.45 -9.98 -18.64
C ALA A 115 16.67 -11.29 -18.85
N GLY A 116 15.62 -11.26 -19.67
CA GLY A 116 14.85 -12.45 -20.05
C GLY A 116 15.68 -13.50 -20.76
N GLU A 117 16.55 -13.08 -21.70
CA GLU A 117 17.50 -13.96 -22.41
C GLU A 117 18.51 -14.59 -21.44
N HIS A 118 19.04 -13.80 -20.49
CA HIS A 118 19.96 -14.31 -19.47
C HIS A 118 19.29 -15.30 -18.50
N GLN A 119 18.02 -15.07 -18.14
CA GLN A 119 17.26 -15.92 -17.23
C GLN A 119 16.63 -17.14 -17.90
N GLN A 120 16.57 -17.17 -19.24
CA GLN A 120 15.94 -18.24 -20.03
C GLN A 120 16.35 -19.67 -19.65
N PRO A 121 17.60 -19.98 -19.23
CA PRO A 121 17.96 -21.32 -18.77
C PRO A 121 17.13 -21.85 -17.59
N HIS A 122 16.57 -20.96 -16.75
CA HIS A 122 15.71 -21.34 -15.62
C HIS A 122 14.25 -21.59 -16.05
N PHE A 123 13.88 -21.25 -17.28
CA PHE A 123 12.52 -21.32 -17.81
C PHE A 123 12.48 -22.15 -19.10
N PRO A 124 12.69 -23.48 -19.02
CA PRO A 124 12.75 -24.32 -20.21
C PRO A 124 11.43 -24.26 -20.99
N GLY A 125 11.53 -24.04 -22.30
CA GLY A 125 10.38 -23.95 -23.21
C GLY A 125 9.74 -22.56 -23.33
N LEU A 126 10.24 -21.55 -22.61
CA LEU A 126 9.81 -20.15 -22.79
C LEU A 126 10.78 -19.38 -23.68
N THR A 127 10.23 -18.47 -24.50
CA THR A 127 11.03 -17.50 -25.26
C THR A 127 11.48 -16.36 -24.33
N ARG A 128 12.57 -15.66 -24.67
CA ARG A 128 13.03 -14.50 -23.88
C ARG A 128 11.95 -13.43 -23.67
N GLY A 129 11.04 -13.25 -24.63
CA GLY A 129 9.90 -12.32 -24.52
C GLY A 129 8.88 -12.74 -23.46
N LEU A 130 8.55 -14.04 -23.39
CA LEU A 130 7.69 -14.58 -22.32
C LEU A 130 8.37 -14.46 -20.95
N VAL A 131 9.68 -14.77 -20.89
CA VAL A 131 10.45 -14.57 -19.65
C VAL A 131 10.46 -13.09 -19.26
N ALA A 132 10.61 -12.15 -20.20
CA ALA A 132 10.56 -10.72 -19.93
C ALA A 132 9.22 -10.26 -19.33
N VAL A 133 8.08 -10.85 -19.75
CA VAL A 133 6.77 -10.61 -19.13
C VAL A 133 6.76 -11.06 -17.65
N LEU A 134 7.32 -12.24 -17.34
CA LEU A 134 7.47 -12.69 -15.95
C LEU A 134 8.36 -11.74 -15.14
N LEU A 135 9.51 -11.32 -15.69
CA LEU A 135 10.44 -10.43 -15.02
C LEU A 135 9.84 -9.04 -14.77
N TYR A 136 8.99 -8.55 -15.67
CA TYR A 136 8.27 -7.29 -15.48
C TYR A 136 7.41 -7.33 -14.20
N TRP A 137 6.56 -8.33 -14.08
CA TRP A 137 5.68 -8.48 -12.92
C TRP A 137 6.43 -8.90 -11.66
N ASP A 138 7.49 -9.70 -11.77
CA ASP A 138 8.37 -10.02 -10.64
C ASP A 138 9.06 -8.76 -10.10
N GLY A 139 9.47 -7.83 -10.95
CA GLY A 139 10.04 -6.54 -10.54
C GLY A 139 9.04 -5.69 -9.75
N LYS A 140 7.80 -5.58 -10.24
CA LYS A 140 6.71 -4.91 -9.52
C LYS A 140 6.42 -5.57 -8.18
N ARG A 141 6.39 -6.90 -8.16
CA ARG A 141 6.22 -7.69 -6.94
C ARG A 141 7.33 -7.41 -5.93
N CYS A 142 8.59 -7.36 -6.35
CA CYS A 142 9.73 -7.04 -5.49
C CYS A 142 9.57 -5.67 -4.82
N ILE A 143 9.13 -4.64 -5.55
CA ILE A 143 8.87 -3.32 -4.97
C ILE A 143 7.71 -3.35 -3.97
N ALA A 144 6.58 -3.98 -4.32
CA ALA A 144 5.43 -4.07 -3.42
C ALA A 144 5.75 -4.83 -2.12
N ASN A 145 6.47 -5.95 -2.23
CA ASN A 145 6.92 -6.72 -1.06
C ASN A 145 7.94 -5.97 -0.21
N SER A 146 8.84 -5.23 -0.85
CA SER A 146 9.80 -4.37 -0.15
C SER A 146 9.08 -3.29 0.64
N LEU A 147 8.11 -2.61 0.02
CA LEU A 147 7.30 -1.59 0.67
C LEU A 147 6.56 -2.16 1.89
N ARG A 148 5.83 -3.26 1.71
CA ARG A 148 5.11 -3.94 2.80
C ARG A 148 6.02 -4.28 3.97
N THR A 149 7.19 -4.85 3.68
CA THR A 149 8.15 -5.28 4.71
C THR A 149 8.76 -4.09 5.44
N LEU A 150 9.10 -3.00 4.72
CA LEU A 150 9.61 -1.76 5.31
C LEU A 150 8.57 -1.10 6.23
N ILE A 151 7.29 -1.13 5.86
CA ILE A 151 6.21 -0.63 6.71
C ILE A 151 6.04 -1.53 7.94
N GLN A 152 6.11 -2.84 7.76
CA GLN A 152 5.97 -3.80 8.86
C GLN A 152 7.08 -3.66 9.92
N SER A 153 8.29 -3.26 9.52
CA SER A 153 9.44 -3.07 10.41
C SER A 153 9.47 -1.74 11.16
N ARG A 154 8.49 -0.86 10.93
CA ARG A 154 8.40 0.45 11.60
C ARG A 154 8.09 0.29 13.08
N ARG A 155 8.32 1.38 13.82
CA ARG A 155 7.76 1.53 15.17
C ARG A 155 6.23 1.59 15.06
N GLY A 156 5.53 0.88 15.94
CA GLY A 156 4.09 0.95 16.01
C GLY A 156 3.47 0.15 17.14
N LYS A 157 2.14 0.01 17.08
CA LYS A 157 1.29 -0.40 18.20
C LYS A 157 1.16 -1.91 18.37
N THR A 158 1.05 -2.65 17.26
CA THR A 158 0.56 -4.04 17.33
C THR A 158 1.69 -5.05 17.50
N TRP A 159 2.85 -4.82 16.89
CA TRP A 159 3.98 -5.75 16.97
C TRP A 159 5.33 -5.05 16.83
N THR A 160 6.37 -5.73 17.31
CA THR A 160 7.77 -5.34 17.14
C THR A 160 8.56 -6.52 16.58
N LEU A 161 9.42 -6.27 15.59
CA LEU A 161 10.26 -7.31 14.97
C LEU A 161 11.61 -7.53 15.66
N GLU A 162 11.81 -6.99 16.87
CA GLU A 162 13.07 -7.02 17.64
C GLU A 162 14.29 -6.55 16.83
N LEU A 163 14.10 -5.52 16.03
CA LEU A 163 15.15 -4.94 15.19
C LEU A 163 15.93 -3.88 15.96
N SER A 164 17.13 -3.55 15.47
CA SER A 164 17.92 -2.46 16.06
C SER A 164 17.17 -1.12 15.95
N THR A 165 17.35 -0.25 16.95
CA THR A 165 16.73 1.08 16.98
C THR A 165 17.08 1.91 15.74
N GLU A 166 18.30 1.76 15.22
CA GLU A 166 18.75 2.39 13.98
C GLU A 166 17.87 1.97 12.78
N LEU A 167 17.65 0.66 12.60
CA LEU A 167 16.87 0.12 11.48
C LEU A 167 15.39 0.52 11.60
N VAL A 168 14.82 0.47 12.79
CA VAL A 168 13.43 0.91 13.04
C VAL A 168 13.28 2.40 12.73
N THR A 169 14.21 3.24 13.19
CA THR A 169 14.18 4.70 12.95
C THR A 169 14.32 5.02 11.47
N MET A 170 15.23 4.34 10.77
CA MET A 170 15.44 4.51 9.33
C MET A 170 14.21 4.15 8.53
N THR A 171 13.61 2.97 8.78
CA THR A 171 12.42 2.50 8.07
C THR A 171 11.21 3.36 8.38
N THR A 172 11.02 3.78 9.63
CA THR A 172 9.97 4.71 10.06
C THR A 172 10.08 6.04 9.30
N ARG A 173 11.25 6.70 9.32
CA ARG A 173 11.43 7.97 8.59
C ARG A 173 11.21 7.81 7.09
N PHE A 174 11.80 6.79 6.48
CA PHE A 174 11.66 6.54 5.04
C PHE A 174 10.20 6.38 4.64
N THR A 175 9.45 5.61 5.42
CA THR A 175 8.08 5.28 5.13
C THR A 175 7.11 6.43 5.47
N ASP A 176 7.44 7.31 6.43
CA ASP A 176 6.69 8.56 6.67
C ASP A 176 6.77 9.49 5.47
N GLU A 177 7.97 9.67 4.93
CA GLU A 177 8.20 10.47 3.73
C GLU A 177 7.41 9.92 2.53
N LEU A 178 7.16 8.60 2.45
CA LEU A 178 6.30 8.03 1.41
C LEU A 178 4.83 8.38 1.64
N MET A 179 4.35 8.32 2.89
CA MET A 179 2.99 8.68 3.21
C MET A 179 2.69 10.15 2.94
N GLU A 180 3.59 11.06 3.31
CA GLU A 180 3.49 12.49 2.97
C GLU A 180 3.37 12.74 1.46
N GLN A 181 3.91 11.82 0.64
CA GLN A 181 3.82 11.87 -0.82
C GLN A 181 2.57 11.15 -1.38
N GLY A 182 1.54 10.93 -0.56
CA GLY A 182 0.25 10.41 -0.98
C GLY A 182 0.23 8.90 -1.28
N LEU A 183 0.97 8.10 -0.49
CA LEU A 183 1.07 6.65 -0.68
C LEU A 183 -0.30 5.94 -0.64
N THR A 184 -1.22 6.31 0.27
CA THR A 184 -2.57 5.72 0.34
C THR A 184 -3.31 5.81 -0.98
N HIS A 185 -3.41 7.03 -1.54
CA HIS A 185 -4.07 7.25 -2.82
C HIS A 185 -3.42 6.42 -3.94
N LYS A 186 -2.08 6.35 -3.97
CA LYS A 186 -1.35 5.56 -4.98
C LYS A 186 -1.65 4.07 -4.87
N ILE A 187 -1.62 3.51 -3.66
CA ILE A 187 -1.94 2.09 -3.43
C ILE A 187 -3.37 1.79 -3.88
N LEU A 188 -4.37 2.58 -3.45
CA LEU A 188 -5.77 2.33 -3.79
C LEU A 188 -6.05 2.52 -5.29
N THR A 189 -5.35 3.47 -5.94
CA THR A 189 -5.39 3.64 -7.39
C THR A 189 -4.82 2.39 -8.09
N LEU A 190 -3.66 1.89 -7.68
CA LEU A 190 -3.06 0.71 -8.30
C LEU A 190 -3.90 -0.54 -8.10
N VAL A 191 -4.42 -0.77 -6.89
CA VAL A 191 -5.25 -1.94 -6.59
C VAL A 191 -6.56 -1.96 -7.40
N SER A 192 -7.12 -0.79 -7.69
CA SER A 192 -8.33 -0.66 -8.54
C SER A 192 -8.05 -0.80 -10.04
N HIS A 193 -6.86 -0.43 -10.52
CA HIS A 193 -6.52 -0.46 -11.95
C HIS A 193 -5.88 -1.78 -12.39
N ILE A 194 -5.12 -2.44 -11.52
CA ILE A 194 -4.48 -3.72 -11.83
C ILE A 194 -5.55 -4.81 -11.73
N ASP A 195 -5.92 -5.35 -12.88
CA ASP A 195 -6.87 -6.46 -13.00
C ASP A 195 -6.29 -7.56 -13.89
N VAL A 196 -6.41 -8.81 -13.44
CA VAL A 196 -5.79 -9.96 -14.13
C VAL A 196 -6.37 -10.13 -15.52
N ASN A 197 -7.68 -9.96 -15.70
CA ASN A 197 -8.34 -10.15 -16.99
C ASN A 197 -7.91 -9.07 -17.98
N ASN A 198 -7.92 -7.81 -17.56
CA ASN A 198 -7.47 -6.69 -18.38
C ASN A 198 -6.00 -6.86 -18.82
N GLU A 199 -5.11 -7.30 -17.93
CA GLU A 199 -3.71 -7.55 -18.26
C GLU A 199 -3.55 -8.77 -19.18
N PHE A 200 -4.34 -9.83 -18.99
CA PHE A 200 -4.34 -10.98 -19.88
C PHE A 200 -4.84 -10.63 -21.29
N ASP A 201 -5.87 -9.79 -21.40
CA ASP A 201 -6.38 -9.31 -22.68
C ASP A 201 -5.32 -8.50 -23.44
N LYS A 202 -4.55 -7.66 -22.74
CA LYS A 202 -3.40 -6.94 -23.33
C LYS A 202 -2.33 -7.91 -23.81
N LEU A 203 -1.91 -8.85 -22.94
CA LEU A 203 -0.86 -9.83 -23.26
C LEU A 203 -1.26 -10.77 -24.40
N GLN A 204 -2.53 -11.16 -24.49
CA GLN A 204 -3.04 -12.05 -25.52
C GLN A 204 -2.94 -11.41 -26.92
N ARG A 205 -3.18 -10.09 -27.05
CA ARG A 205 -3.09 -9.36 -28.32
C ARG A 205 -1.68 -9.40 -28.91
N GLU A 206 -0.66 -9.24 -28.07
CA GLU A 206 0.75 -9.22 -28.47
C GLU A 206 1.43 -10.60 -28.39
N ARG A 207 0.66 -11.68 -28.27
CA ARG A 207 1.18 -13.06 -28.10
C ARG A 207 2.15 -13.20 -26.91
N GLY A 208 1.96 -12.39 -25.87
CA GLY A 208 2.72 -12.39 -24.61
C GLY A 208 2.31 -13.47 -23.61
N LEU A 209 1.38 -14.36 -23.98
CA LEU A 209 0.96 -15.52 -23.16
C LEU A 209 1.45 -16.84 -23.77
N GLY A 210 2.28 -17.56 -23.00
CA GLY A 210 2.77 -18.89 -23.34
C GLY A 210 1.84 -20.03 -22.90
N SER A 211 2.47 -21.10 -22.41
CA SER A 211 1.80 -22.31 -21.89
C SER A 211 0.89 -22.03 -20.70
N GLU A 212 0.04 -22.99 -20.33
CA GLU A 212 -0.82 -22.89 -19.14
C GLU A 212 -0.02 -22.61 -17.86
N LYS A 213 1.16 -23.22 -17.74
CA LYS A 213 2.09 -22.95 -16.64
C LYS A 213 2.51 -21.46 -16.61
N HIS A 214 2.90 -20.91 -17.76
CA HIS A 214 3.28 -19.50 -17.86
C HIS A 214 2.11 -18.57 -17.53
N ARG A 215 0.90 -18.87 -18.04
CA ARG A 215 -0.31 -18.10 -17.73
C ARG A 215 -0.56 -18.08 -16.22
N LYS A 216 -0.49 -19.23 -15.57
CA LYS A 216 -0.62 -19.32 -14.11
C LYS A 216 0.42 -18.47 -13.38
N GLU A 217 1.71 -18.58 -13.74
CA GLU A 217 2.78 -17.79 -13.14
C GLU A 217 2.57 -16.27 -13.29
N VAL A 218 2.16 -15.80 -14.46
CA VAL A 218 1.83 -14.38 -14.68
C VAL A 218 0.63 -13.95 -13.83
N SER A 219 -0.45 -14.75 -13.80
CA SER A 219 -1.62 -14.47 -12.96
C SER A 219 -1.23 -14.37 -11.48
N ASP A 220 -0.44 -15.32 -10.99
CA ASP A 220 -0.03 -15.37 -9.59
C ASP A 220 0.82 -14.15 -9.22
N LEU A 221 1.76 -13.73 -10.09
CA LEU A 221 2.56 -12.51 -9.87
C LEU A 221 1.69 -11.24 -9.82
N ILE A 222 0.69 -11.11 -10.70
CA ILE A 222 -0.23 -9.96 -10.71
C ILE A 222 -1.06 -9.94 -9.42
N LYS A 223 -1.62 -11.10 -9.02
CA LYS A 223 -2.39 -11.24 -7.78
C LYS A 223 -1.55 -10.92 -6.55
N GLU A 224 -0.31 -11.43 -6.49
CA GLU A 224 0.64 -11.13 -5.42
C GLU A 224 0.95 -9.63 -5.35
N CYS A 225 1.12 -8.93 -6.48
CA CYS A 225 1.31 -7.48 -6.48
C CYS A 225 0.13 -6.75 -5.83
N ARG A 226 -1.11 -7.07 -6.23
CA ARG A 226 -2.32 -6.46 -5.66
C ARG A 226 -2.42 -6.73 -4.16
N GLN A 227 -2.18 -7.97 -3.76
CA GLN A 227 -2.22 -8.39 -2.36
C GLN A 227 -1.19 -7.63 -1.53
N SER A 228 0.08 -7.58 -1.95
CA SER A 228 1.15 -6.89 -1.20
C SER A 228 0.93 -5.38 -1.12
N LEU A 229 0.32 -4.76 -2.13
CA LEU A 229 -0.08 -3.36 -2.09
C LEU A 229 -1.18 -3.12 -1.03
N ALA A 230 -2.25 -3.92 -1.04
CA ALA A 230 -3.30 -3.81 -0.03
C ALA A 230 -2.80 -4.09 1.38
N GLU A 231 -1.98 -5.14 1.54
CA GLU A 231 -1.35 -5.47 2.81
C GLU A 231 -0.42 -4.36 3.31
N SER A 232 0.21 -3.57 2.42
CA SER A 232 1.03 -2.42 2.82
C SER A 232 0.21 -1.39 3.62
N LEU A 233 -1.05 -1.14 3.24
CA LEU A 233 -1.95 -0.28 4.03
C LEU A 233 -2.43 -0.95 5.31
N PHE A 234 -2.72 -2.25 5.25
CA PHE A 234 -3.07 -3.01 6.45
C PHE A 234 -1.96 -2.95 7.50
N VAL A 235 -0.71 -3.31 7.14
CA VAL A 235 0.41 -3.25 8.08
C VAL A 235 0.73 -1.83 8.53
N TRP A 236 0.48 -0.82 7.67
CA TRP A 236 0.57 0.58 8.08
C TRP A 236 -0.38 0.84 9.25
N THR A 237 -1.67 0.54 9.08
CA THR A 237 -2.71 0.83 10.08
C THR A 237 -2.53 0.08 11.40
N CYS A 238 -1.94 -1.13 11.36
CA CYS A 238 -1.57 -1.86 12.56
C CYS A 238 -0.46 -1.16 13.37
N GLN A 239 0.40 -0.39 12.70
CA GLN A 239 1.52 0.30 13.34
C GLN A 239 1.23 1.76 13.65
N SER A 240 0.50 2.46 12.77
CA SER A 240 0.22 3.89 12.84
C SER A 240 -1.15 4.20 12.24
N PRO A 241 -1.93 5.10 12.84
CA PRO A 241 -3.24 5.45 12.29
C PRO A 241 -3.10 6.22 10.96
N LEU A 242 -4.14 6.18 10.13
CA LEU A 242 -4.25 7.02 8.95
C LEU A 242 -4.76 8.41 9.30
N SER A 243 -4.37 9.40 8.49
CA SER A 243 -4.96 10.75 8.58
C SER A 243 -6.46 10.72 8.26
N LYS A 244 -7.18 11.78 8.62
CA LYS A 244 -8.60 11.94 8.25
C LYS A 244 -8.82 11.76 6.74
N ASP A 245 -8.01 12.42 5.91
CA ASP A 245 -8.20 12.41 4.45
C ASP A 245 -7.90 11.01 3.87
N ASP A 246 -6.83 10.35 4.32
CA ASP A 246 -6.52 8.98 3.91
C ASP A 246 -7.61 7.98 4.31
N THR A 247 -8.17 8.14 5.52
CA THR A 247 -9.27 7.30 6.01
C THR A 247 -10.52 7.47 5.14
N LEU A 248 -10.86 8.71 4.76
CA LEU A 248 -12.00 9.00 3.87
C LEU A 248 -11.80 8.43 2.45
N ILE A 249 -10.58 8.46 1.92
CA ILE A 249 -10.26 7.83 0.62
C ILE A 249 -10.46 6.32 0.71
N LEU A 250 -10.00 5.68 1.79
CA LEU A 250 -10.18 4.24 2.00
C LEU A 250 -11.67 3.85 2.11
N ILE A 251 -12.46 4.62 2.86
CA ILE A 251 -13.93 4.45 2.91
C ILE A 251 -14.55 4.53 1.51
N THR A 252 -14.18 5.57 0.75
CA THR A 252 -14.69 5.80 -0.61
C THR A 252 -14.30 4.69 -1.59
N TYR A 253 -13.16 4.03 -1.37
CA TYR A 253 -12.79 2.84 -2.11
C TYR A 253 -13.70 1.65 -1.75
N LEU A 254 -13.86 1.35 -0.45
CA LEU A 254 -14.63 0.20 0.03
C LEU A 254 -16.11 0.25 -0.34
N GLU A 255 -16.68 1.44 -0.51
CA GLU A 255 -18.05 1.66 -1.01
C GLU A 255 -18.33 1.02 -2.38
N LYS A 256 -17.29 0.94 -3.22
CA LYS A 256 -17.39 0.52 -4.62
C LYS A 256 -17.05 -0.96 -4.82
N VAL A 257 -16.59 -1.63 -3.76
CA VAL A 257 -16.17 -3.04 -3.77
C VAL A 257 -17.37 -3.95 -3.98
N THR A 258 -17.14 -5.06 -4.68
CA THR A 258 -18.12 -6.13 -4.92
C THR A 258 -17.53 -7.47 -4.46
N VAL A 259 -18.39 -8.48 -4.33
CA VAL A 259 -17.97 -9.84 -4.04
C VAL A 259 -17.49 -10.57 -5.29
N GLU A 260 -16.71 -11.62 -5.08
CA GLU A 260 -16.36 -12.63 -6.09
C GLU A 260 -17.60 -13.44 -6.52
N ALA A 261 -17.43 -14.27 -7.56
CA ALA A 261 -18.52 -15.09 -8.11
C ALA A 261 -19.12 -16.09 -7.10
N ASP A 262 -18.37 -16.48 -6.07
CA ASP A 262 -18.81 -17.35 -4.98
C ASP A 262 -19.47 -16.59 -3.82
N GLY A 263 -19.59 -15.27 -3.94
CA GLY A 263 -20.15 -14.40 -2.90
C GLY A 263 -19.16 -14.01 -1.80
N SER A 264 -17.89 -14.43 -1.89
CA SER A 264 -16.86 -14.08 -0.92
C SER A 264 -16.25 -12.69 -1.19
N LEU A 265 -15.68 -12.08 -0.15
CA LEU A 265 -14.82 -10.90 -0.30
C LEU A 265 -13.41 -11.37 -0.65
N ASP A 266 -12.84 -10.84 -1.73
CA ASP A 266 -11.47 -11.20 -2.12
C ASP A 266 -10.44 -10.81 -1.02
N SER A 267 -9.28 -11.46 -1.05
CA SER A 267 -8.23 -11.27 -0.03
C SER A 267 -7.65 -9.84 -0.02
N VAL A 268 -7.71 -9.14 -1.14
CA VAL A 268 -7.17 -7.79 -1.34
C VAL A 268 -8.06 -6.78 -0.61
N ASN A 269 -9.37 -6.84 -0.87
CA ASN A 269 -10.39 -6.01 -0.24
C ASN A 269 -10.58 -6.39 1.22
N LEU A 270 -10.37 -7.66 1.60
CA LEU A 270 -10.30 -8.06 3.00
C LEU A 270 -9.14 -7.35 3.73
N ALA A 271 -7.94 -7.30 3.14
CA ALA A 271 -6.82 -6.57 3.73
C ALA A 271 -7.12 -5.06 3.87
N LEU A 272 -7.77 -4.45 2.89
CA LEU A 272 -8.19 -3.04 2.96
C LEU A 272 -9.31 -2.78 3.97
N LEU A 273 -10.26 -3.71 4.12
CA LEU A 273 -11.24 -3.67 5.20
C LEU A 273 -10.54 -3.73 6.55
N MET A 274 -9.63 -4.69 6.74
CA MET A 274 -8.84 -4.80 7.97
C MET A 274 -8.07 -3.51 8.24
N ALA A 275 -7.51 -2.86 7.20
CA ALA A 275 -6.84 -1.58 7.37
C ALA A 275 -7.77 -0.50 7.95
N LEU A 276 -9.00 -0.41 7.45
CA LEU A 276 -9.98 0.54 7.97
C LEU A 276 -10.40 0.18 9.41
N LEU A 277 -10.60 -1.10 9.73
CA LEU A 277 -10.95 -1.53 11.08
C LEU A 277 -9.85 -1.18 12.10
N TYR A 278 -8.57 -1.32 11.72
CA TYR A 278 -7.44 -0.91 12.58
C TYR A 278 -7.33 0.61 12.76
N CYS A 279 -7.88 1.42 11.84
CA CYS A 279 -8.01 2.86 12.08
C CYS A 279 -8.98 3.18 13.22
N PHE A 280 -9.95 2.29 13.47
CA PHE A 280 -10.97 2.43 14.52
C PHE A 280 -10.61 1.66 15.79
N ASP A 281 -9.52 0.89 15.79
CA ASP A 281 -9.11 0.15 16.96
C ASP A 281 -8.62 1.09 18.07
N VAL A 282 -9.34 1.05 19.19
CA VAL A 282 -9.04 1.79 20.43
C VAL A 282 -8.80 0.85 21.61
N SER A 283 -8.76 -0.47 21.37
CA SER A 283 -8.60 -1.48 22.43
C SER A 283 -7.28 -1.32 23.21
N PHE A 284 -6.23 -0.81 22.56
CA PHE A 284 -4.96 -0.52 23.20
C PHE A 284 -5.06 0.57 24.29
N LEU A 285 -6.12 1.38 24.33
CA LEU A 285 -6.33 2.40 25.36
C LEU A 285 -6.82 1.80 26.69
N GLU A 286 -7.44 0.62 26.63
CA GLU A 286 -7.87 -0.14 27.81
C GLU A 286 -6.70 -0.91 28.44
N GLN A 287 -5.73 -1.31 27.61
CA GLN A 287 -4.52 -1.99 28.03
C GLN A 287 -3.59 -0.92 28.65
N GLY A 288 -3.37 -0.95 29.96
CA GLY A 288 -2.51 -0.01 30.68
C GLY A 288 -1.02 -0.18 30.36
N THR A 289 -0.65 -0.03 29.10
CA THR A 289 0.73 -0.14 28.60
C THR A 289 1.54 1.08 29.00
N GLU A 290 2.86 0.91 29.17
CA GLU A 290 3.77 2.00 29.53
C GLU A 290 3.79 3.11 28.48
N ASP A 291 3.57 2.77 27.20
CA ASP A 291 3.55 3.70 26.06
C ASP A 291 2.17 4.36 25.82
N ARG A 292 1.17 4.14 26.70
CA ARG A 292 -0.21 4.60 26.45
C ARG A 292 -0.31 6.11 26.23
N GLU A 293 0.37 6.92 27.04
CA GLU A 293 0.31 8.39 26.91
C GLU A 293 0.88 8.87 25.57
N ASP A 294 2.03 8.33 25.17
CA ASP A 294 2.65 8.63 23.87
C ASP A 294 1.73 8.23 22.71
N LEU A 295 1.13 7.04 22.76
CA LEU A 295 0.22 6.56 21.73
C LEU A 295 -1.06 7.40 21.62
N MET A 296 -1.56 7.95 22.74
CA MET A 296 -2.72 8.86 22.75
C MET A 296 -2.43 10.16 22.00
N HIS A 297 -1.21 10.70 22.13
CA HIS A 297 -0.77 11.91 21.43
C HIS A 297 -0.64 11.73 19.91
N HIS A 298 -0.66 10.49 19.42
CA HIS A 298 -0.58 10.16 18.00
C HIS A 298 -1.87 9.58 17.43
N LEU A 299 -2.97 9.54 18.19
CA LEU A 299 -4.25 9.00 17.73
C LEU A 299 -5.15 10.09 17.14
N PRO A 300 -5.43 10.11 15.82
CA PRO A 300 -6.29 11.11 15.16
C PRO A 300 -7.66 11.26 15.80
N LEU A 301 -8.22 10.17 16.33
CA LEU A 301 -9.49 10.17 17.06
C LEU A 301 -9.51 11.12 18.27
N LEU A 302 -8.34 11.41 18.85
CA LEU A 302 -8.19 12.30 20.01
C LEU A 302 -7.55 13.64 19.64
N THR A 303 -6.69 13.66 18.62
CA THR A 303 -5.83 14.81 18.31
C THR A 303 -6.35 15.67 17.17
N GLU A 304 -7.07 15.08 16.20
CA GLU A 304 -7.58 15.80 15.03
C GLU A 304 -9.02 16.28 15.24
N ARG A 305 -9.19 17.61 15.35
CA ARG A 305 -10.47 18.28 15.66
C ARG A 305 -11.66 17.83 14.79
N HIS A 306 -11.41 17.51 13.52
CA HIS A 306 -12.45 17.20 12.54
C HIS A 306 -12.50 15.73 12.12
N TYR A 307 -11.65 14.86 12.68
CA TYR A 307 -11.58 13.46 12.28
C TYR A 307 -12.90 12.75 12.53
N ILE A 308 -13.36 12.71 13.79
CA ILE A 308 -14.60 12.01 14.15
C ILE A 308 -15.81 12.58 13.40
N ALA A 309 -15.96 13.91 13.36
CA ALA A 309 -17.10 14.53 12.67
C ALA A 309 -17.14 14.17 11.17
N SER A 310 -16.00 14.17 10.50
CA SER A 310 -15.93 13.88 9.06
C SER A 310 -16.19 12.40 8.77
N ILE A 311 -15.56 11.50 9.53
CA ILE A 311 -15.77 10.05 9.37
C ILE A 311 -17.20 9.67 9.74
N HIS A 312 -17.74 10.20 10.85
CA HIS A 312 -19.11 9.93 11.26
C HIS A 312 -20.12 10.42 10.21
N THR A 313 -19.98 11.66 9.72
CA THR A 313 -20.85 12.18 8.65
C THR A 313 -20.81 11.26 7.45
N ARG A 314 -19.60 10.91 6.98
CA ARG A 314 -19.41 10.04 5.82
C ARG A 314 -20.06 8.66 5.99
N LEU A 315 -19.94 8.06 7.18
CA LEU A 315 -20.53 6.76 7.46
C LEU A 315 -22.06 6.83 7.66
N GLN A 316 -22.62 7.96 8.08
CA GLN A 316 -24.08 8.14 8.25
C GLN A 316 -24.79 8.59 6.97
N GLU A 317 -24.06 9.05 5.96
CA GLU A 317 -24.64 9.35 4.64
C GLU A 317 -25.51 8.20 4.13
N SER A 318 -26.68 8.55 3.58
CA SER A 318 -27.69 7.59 3.12
C SER A 318 -27.31 6.86 1.84
N HIS A 319 -26.14 7.14 1.25
CA HIS A 319 -25.68 6.44 0.05
C HIS A 319 -25.37 4.98 0.39
N PRO A 320 -26.09 4.01 -0.20
CA PRO A 320 -25.84 2.60 0.08
C PRO A 320 -24.50 2.21 -0.55
N TRP A 321 -23.68 1.48 0.23
CA TRP A 321 -22.50 0.83 -0.33
C TRP A 321 -22.96 -0.29 -1.26
N LYS A 322 -22.14 -0.67 -2.24
CA LYS A 322 -22.45 -1.83 -3.09
C LYS A 322 -22.63 -3.13 -2.30
N LEU A 323 -21.93 -3.25 -1.17
CA LEU A 323 -22.06 -4.35 -0.22
C LEU A 323 -22.61 -3.81 1.12
N PRO A 324 -23.93 -3.93 1.38
CA PRO A 324 -24.54 -3.47 2.63
C PRO A 324 -23.93 -4.13 3.87
N GLY A 325 -23.54 -5.41 3.78
CA GLY A 325 -22.85 -6.11 4.86
C GLY A 325 -21.50 -5.49 5.23
N LEU A 326 -20.75 -4.99 4.22
CA LEU A 326 -19.49 -4.30 4.44
C LEU A 326 -19.72 -2.95 5.15
N GLN A 327 -20.72 -2.20 4.71
CA GLN A 327 -21.13 -0.95 5.34
C GLN A 327 -21.53 -1.16 6.81
N ALA A 328 -22.33 -2.19 7.08
CA ALA A 328 -22.77 -2.54 8.43
C ALA A 328 -21.59 -2.88 9.35
N THR A 329 -20.64 -3.70 8.86
CA THR A 329 -19.41 -4.04 9.60
C THR A 329 -18.58 -2.80 9.95
N VAL A 330 -18.38 -1.89 8.99
CA VAL A 330 -17.62 -0.65 9.20
C VAL A 330 -18.34 0.28 10.18
N ARG A 331 -19.65 0.44 10.05
CA ARG A 331 -20.48 1.24 10.98
C ARG A 331 -20.45 0.68 12.40
N LEU A 332 -20.50 -0.64 12.55
CA LEU A 332 -20.40 -1.31 13.85
C LEU A 332 -19.04 -1.05 14.49
N ALA A 333 -17.95 -1.25 13.75
CA ALA A 333 -16.59 -0.99 14.25
C ALA A 333 -16.42 0.49 14.66
N TRP A 334 -16.96 1.41 13.87
CA TRP A 334 -16.99 2.83 14.21
C TRP A 334 -17.75 3.13 15.51
N ALA A 335 -18.94 2.55 15.68
CA ALA A 335 -19.73 2.72 16.90
C ALA A 335 -19.01 2.19 18.15
N LEU A 336 -18.31 1.05 18.03
CA LEU A 336 -17.48 0.50 19.10
C LEU A 336 -16.31 1.42 19.44
N ALA A 337 -15.65 2.00 18.43
CA ALA A 337 -14.56 2.96 18.63
C ALA A 337 -15.04 4.21 19.39
N LEU A 338 -16.16 4.80 18.96
CA LEU A 338 -16.76 5.95 19.64
C LEU A 338 -17.10 5.63 21.10
N ARG A 339 -17.64 4.43 21.35
CA ARG A 339 -17.96 3.97 22.70
C ARG A 339 -16.68 3.88 23.55
N GLY A 340 -15.63 3.25 23.04
CA GLY A 340 -14.34 3.16 23.75
C GLY A 340 -13.76 4.53 24.09
N ILE A 341 -13.79 5.47 23.14
CA ILE A 341 -13.32 6.85 23.36
C ILE A 341 -14.16 7.56 24.44
N SER A 342 -15.49 7.39 24.42
CA SER A 342 -16.37 8.03 25.41
C SER A 342 -16.09 7.57 26.84
N GLN A 343 -15.60 6.35 27.04
CA GLN A 343 -15.21 5.82 28.35
C GLN A 343 -13.89 6.40 28.85
N LEU A 344 -13.00 6.85 27.96
CA LEU A 344 -11.73 7.50 28.33
C LEU A 344 -11.92 8.93 28.84
N SER A 345 -13.02 9.60 28.49
CA SER A 345 -13.36 10.93 29.01
C SER A 345 -13.50 10.96 30.53
N ASP A 346 -14.04 9.89 31.13
CA ASP A 346 -14.18 9.76 32.58
C ASP A 346 -12.82 9.62 33.30
N VAL A 347 -11.78 9.21 32.58
CA VAL A 347 -10.40 9.06 33.09
C VAL A 347 -9.55 10.31 32.84
N THR A 348 -9.68 10.94 31.67
CA THR A 348 -9.00 12.21 31.35
C THR A 348 -9.55 13.40 32.15
N GLY A 349 -10.85 13.39 32.49
CA GLY A 349 -11.43 14.32 33.47
C GLY A 349 -10.79 14.21 34.86
N LYS A 350 -10.35 13.01 35.27
CA LYS A 350 -9.66 12.78 36.55
C LYS A 350 -8.16 13.14 36.51
N LEU A 351 -7.48 12.90 35.38
CA LEU A 351 -6.09 13.30 35.16
C LEU A 351 -5.90 14.82 35.05
N ASN A 352 -6.88 15.55 34.51
CA ASN A 352 -6.85 17.01 34.49
C ASN A 352 -7.20 17.62 35.86
N GLN A 353 -8.04 16.95 36.66
CA GLN A 353 -8.30 17.38 38.04
C GLN A 353 -7.07 17.22 38.95
N SER A 354 -6.27 16.16 38.77
CA SER A 354 -5.05 15.94 39.57
C SER A 354 -3.95 16.97 39.27
N LYS A 355 -3.80 17.40 38.01
CA LYS A 355 -2.89 18.49 37.61
C LYS A 355 -3.38 19.88 38.08
N ILE A 356 -4.69 20.12 38.12
CA ILE A 356 -5.26 21.38 38.63
C ILE A 356 -5.07 21.51 40.16
N THR A 357 -5.02 20.41 40.92
CA THR A 357 -4.65 20.46 42.34
C THR A 357 -3.18 20.79 42.61
N THR A 358 -2.28 20.58 41.65
CA THR A 358 -0.85 20.95 41.77
C THR A 358 -0.54 22.36 41.24
N ALA A 359 -1.41 22.93 40.40
CA ALA A 359 -1.26 24.24 39.78
C ALA A 359 -2.19 25.33 40.34
N LYS A 360 -2.53 25.27 41.64
CA LYS A 360 -3.19 26.38 42.36
C LYS A 360 -2.18 27.48 42.72
N GLY A 361 -1.57 28.07 41.70
CA GLY A 361 -0.62 29.16 41.88
C GLY A 361 -0.02 29.63 40.57
N GLU A 362 -0.85 30.07 39.61
CA GLU A 362 -0.60 31.29 38.81
C GLU A 362 -1.64 31.43 37.67
N ASN A 363 -2.13 32.68 37.57
CA ASN A 363 -2.96 33.35 36.56
C ASN A 363 -3.72 32.57 35.46
N ARG A 364 -5.05 32.78 35.50
CA ARG A 364 -6.00 32.59 34.41
C ARG A 364 -5.64 33.46 33.21
N HIS A 365 -5.52 32.87 32.03
CA HIS A 365 -6.24 33.25 30.81
C HIS A 365 -6.17 32.10 29.79
N ASP A 366 -7.28 31.89 29.08
CA ASP A 366 -7.50 30.97 27.95
C ASP A 366 -7.51 29.45 28.24
N ALA A 367 -8.63 28.97 28.77
CA ALA A 367 -8.99 27.55 28.79
C ALA A 367 -10.35 27.32 28.10
N ASN A 368 -10.35 27.23 26.78
CA ASN A 368 -11.49 26.74 25.98
C ASN A 368 -11.06 25.51 25.16
N HIS A 369 -11.04 24.35 25.81
CA HIS A 369 -10.98 22.97 25.29
C HIS A 369 -11.31 22.05 26.49
N PRO A 370 -11.83 20.79 26.40
CA PRO A 370 -12.40 19.96 25.33
C PRO A 370 -13.90 19.59 25.59
N LEU A 371 -14.61 20.34 26.45
CA LEU A 371 -15.96 19.98 26.92
C LEU A 371 -17.07 20.11 25.86
N THR A 372 -16.91 21.01 24.88
CA THR A 372 -17.86 21.17 23.77
C THR A 372 -17.82 20.02 22.76
N THR A 373 -16.67 19.34 22.63
CA THR A 373 -16.50 18.21 21.72
C THR A 373 -17.13 16.92 22.28
N LEU A 374 -17.20 16.80 23.61
CA LEU A 374 -17.77 15.64 24.31
C LEU A 374 -19.30 15.54 24.18
N GLY A 375 -20.01 16.67 24.25
CA GLY A 375 -21.46 16.70 24.00
C GLY A 375 -21.82 16.25 22.58
N SER A 376 -20.99 16.61 21.59
CA SER A 376 -21.19 16.11 20.23
C SER A 376 -20.93 14.62 20.07
N TYR A 377 -19.98 14.02 20.81
CA TYR A 377 -19.70 12.58 20.72
C TYR A 377 -20.79 11.72 21.34
N LEU A 378 -21.39 12.14 22.46
CA LEU A 378 -22.52 11.44 23.07
C LEU A 378 -23.77 11.48 22.17
N CYS A 379 -24.03 12.62 21.51
CA CYS A 379 -25.10 12.74 20.53
C CYS A 379 -24.87 11.81 19.33
N MET A 380 -23.66 11.77 18.77
CA MET A 380 -23.27 10.87 17.67
C MET A 380 -23.37 9.38 18.05
N LEU A 381 -23.07 9.01 19.30
CA LEU A 381 -23.25 7.65 19.83
C LEU A 381 -24.73 7.26 19.90
N GLN A 382 -25.58 8.20 20.33
CA GLN A 382 -27.02 8.01 20.43
C GLN A 382 -27.66 7.85 19.04
N ASP A 383 -27.17 8.60 18.05
CA ASP A 383 -27.56 8.45 16.64
C ASP A 383 -27.10 7.10 16.05
N CYS A 384 -25.87 6.65 16.35
CA CYS A 384 -25.38 5.33 15.93
C CYS A 384 -26.21 4.18 16.52
N ILE A 385 -26.54 4.25 17.81
CA ILE A 385 -27.38 3.24 18.48
C ILE A 385 -28.80 3.27 17.91
N GLY A 386 -29.35 4.46 17.63
CA GLY A 386 -30.65 4.63 16.98
C GLY A 386 -30.69 4.06 15.55
N ALA A 387 -29.64 4.26 14.77
CA ALA A 387 -29.53 3.73 13.39
C ALA A 387 -29.33 2.20 13.35
N LEU A 388 -28.59 1.63 14.31
CA LEU A 388 -28.44 0.17 14.46
C LEU A 388 -29.70 -0.51 15.03
N CYS A 389 -30.54 0.23 15.76
CA CYS A 389 -31.76 -0.28 16.39
C CYS A 389 -33.06 0.13 15.66
N SER A 390 -32.98 0.80 14.51
CA SER A 390 -34.16 1.18 13.73
C SER A 390 -34.78 -0.08 13.09
N PRO A 391 -36.02 -0.47 13.45
CA PRO A 391 -36.63 -1.72 12.97
C PRO A 391 -36.98 -1.71 11.48
N GLU A 392 -36.93 -0.55 10.82
CA GLU A 392 -37.53 -0.35 9.49
C GLU A 392 -36.61 -0.74 8.31
N THR A 393 -35.29 -0.91 8.53
CA THR A 393 -34.36 -1.37 7.48
C THR A 393 -34.05 -2.86 7.50
N CYS A 394 -34.34 -3.59 8.60
CA CYS A 394 -34.13 -5.04 8.68
C CYS A 394 -35.40 -5.87 8.37
N ILE A 395 -36.58 -5.27 8.32
CA ILE A 395 -37.85 -6.03 8.21
C ILE A 395 -38.38 -6.11 6.76
N ASN A 396 -37.95 -5.26 5.84
CA ASN A 396 -38.50 -5.25 4.47
C ASN A 396 -37.83 -6.21 3.47
N ASP A 397 -36.66 -6.77 3.76
CA ASP A 397 -36.02 -7.78 2.88
C ASP A 397 -36.32 -9.24 3.26
N HIS A 398 -37.03 -9.48 4.37
CA HIS A 398 -37.31 -10.84 4.86
C HIS A 398 -38.67 -11.43 4.44
N GLN A 399 -39.49 -10.72 3.65
CA GLN A 399 -40.77 -11.27 3.14
C GLN A 399 -40.73 -11.90 1.75
N GLY A 400 -39.59 -11.85 1.04
CA GLY A 400 -39.42 -12.49 -0.27
C GLY A 400 -38.95 -13.96 -0.28
N TRP A 401 -38.49 -14.49 0.85
CA TRP A 401 -37.74 -15.77 0.90
C TRP A 401 -38.51 -16.98 1.50
N LEU A 402 -39.77 -16.82 1.92
CA LEU A 402 -40.54 -17.90 2.57
C LEU A 402 -41.88 -18.28 1.90
N LYS A 403 -42.08 -17.95 0.62
CA LYS A 403 -43.16 -18.55 -0.19
C LYS A 403 -42.66 -18.85 -1.61
N GLY A 404 -42.09 -20.03 -1.77
CA GLY A 404 -41.57 -20.53 -3.05
C GLY A 404 -40.92 -21.90 -2.88
N GLY A 405 -41.69 -22.86 -2.36
CA GLY A 405 -41.35 -24.27 -2.19
C GLY A 405 -42.61 -25.07 -2.00
#